data_AF-A0A2V6UIL7-F1
#
_entry.id   AF-A0A2V6UIL7-F1
#
_cell.length_a   1.000
_cell.length_b   1.000
_cell.length_c   1.000
_cell.angle_alpha   90.00
_cell.angle_beta   90.00
_cell.angle_gamma   90.00
#
_symmetry.space_group_name_H-M   'P 1'
#
loop_
_entity.id
_entity.type
_entity.pdbx_description
1 polymer ?
#
loop_
_entity_poly.entity_id
_entity_poly.type
_entity_poly.pdbx_seq_one_letter_code
_entity_poly.pdbx_strand_id
1 'polypeptide(L)'
;MRVTRTLAITLALLTAAPLAAAAEPMSFKLLTNYSQASFRSDAPLETFVGTSALEGIQGTLALDPAKPQDAKGTVKVDMSRVSTGIEKRDADMRGKNYLDTEVEGNRWVTFDVQRVEITGPLQPGKETPAKVHGVLTIKQKPVDTVADATVMYIKLAPEQVEQQKR
;
A
#
# COMPACT_ATOMS: atom_id res chain seq x y z
N MET A 1 -6.30 -82.45 -4.28
CA MET A 1 -5.05 -81.95 -4.90
C MET A 1 -5.36 -80.63 -5.62
N ARG A 2 -4.54 -79.60 -5.37
CA ARG A 2 -4.45 -78.26 -6.01
C ARG A 2 -5.42 -77.15 -5.57
N VAL A 3 -4.86 -76.34 -4.66
CA VAL A 3 -5.17 -74.94 -4.35
C VAL A 3 -4.89 -74.07 -5.57
N THR A 4 -5.75 -73.07 -5.85
CA THR A 4 -5.27 -71.82 -6.47
C THR A 4 -6.15 -70.64 -6.09
N ARG A 5 -5.51 -69.69 -5.40
CA ARG A 5 -5.99 -68.37 -4.99
C ARG A 5 -6.36 -67.52 -6.21
N THR A 6 -7.39 -66.68 -6.11
CA THR A 6 -7.53 -65.53 -7.01
C THR A 6 -7.72 -64.27 -6.17
N LEU A 7 -6.88 -63.29 -6.50
CA LEU A 7 -6.48 -62.11 -5.76
C LEU A 7 -7.56 -61.01 -5.89
N ALA A 8 -8.11 -60.53 -4.78
CA ALA A 8 -8.96 -59.35 -4.77
C ALA A 8 -8.06 -58.10 -4.85
N ILE A 9 -8.09 -57.39 -5.97
CA ILE A 9 -7.43 -56.09 -6.14
C ILE A 9 -8.42 -55.01 -5.74
N THR A 10 -8.27 -54.48 -4.52
CA THR A 10 -8.99 -53.31 -4.04
C THR A 10 -8.30 -52.06 -4.62
N LEU A 11 -8.92 -51.43 -5.62
CA LEU A 11 -8.45 -50.17 -6.18
C LEU A 11 -8.77 -49.03 -5.20
N ALA A 12 -7.78 -48.66 -4.37
CA ALA A 12 -7.87 -47.48 -3.53
C ALA A 12 -7.76 -46.23 -4.42
N LEU A 13 -8.89 -45.59 -4.75
CA LEU A 13 -8.89 -44.25 -5.32
C LEU A 13 -8.35 -43.28 -4.26
N LEU A 14 -7.09 -42.87 -4.40
CA LEU A 14 -6.56 -41.69 -3.71
C LEU A 14 -7.34 -40.47 -4.22
N THR A 15 -8.26 -39.95 -3.40
CA THR A 15 -8.83 -38.63 -3.61
C THR A 15 -7.72 -37.60 -3.39
N ALA A 16 -7.11 -37.13 -4.49
CA ALA A 16 -6.24 -35.97 -4.46
C ALA A 16 -7.08 -34.75 -4.06
N ALA A 17 -7.08 -34.41 -2.79
CA ALA A 17 -7.65 -33.15 -2.33
C ALA A 17 -6.84 -32.02 -2.99
N PRO A 18 -7.48 -31.08 -3.71
CA PRO A 18 -6.76 -29.93 -4.24
C PRO A 18 -6.21 -29.14 -3.04
N LEU A 19 -4.88 -29.13 -2.89
CA LEU A 19 -4.19 -28.15 -2.09
C LEU A 19 -4.57 -26.79 -2.68
N ALA A 20 -5.39 -26.03 -1.96
CA ALA A 20 -5.65 -24.64 -2.30
C ALA A 20 -4.28 -23.95 -2.29
N ALA A 21 -3.75 -23.67 -3.48
CA ALA A 21 -2.54 -22.87 -3.62
C ALA A 21 -2.85 -21.50 -3.00
N ALA A 22 -2.35 -21.27 -1.79
CA ALA A 22 -2.35 -19.95 -1.21
C ALA A 22 -1.49 -19.08 -2.11
N ALA A 23 -2.10 -18.10 -2.80
CA ALA A 23 -1.34 -17.13 -3.57
C ALA A 23 -0.42 -16.39 -2.60
N GLU A 24 0.88 -16.35 -2.91
CA GLU A 24 1.82 -15.57 -2.11
C GLU A 24 1.54 -14.07 -2.28
N PRO A 25 1.67 -13.26 -1.21
CA PRO A 25 1.51 -11.82 -1.31
C PRO A 25 2.41 -11.22 -2.39
N MET A 26 1.82 -10.41 -3.28
CA MET A 26 2.56 -9.68 -4.28
C MET A 26 3.18 -8.43 -3.66
N SER A 27 4.39 -8.09 -4.10
CA SER A 27 5.04 -6.83 -3.72
C SER A 27 4.76 -5.74 -4.76
N PHE A 28 4.21 -4.64 -4.30
CA PHE A 28 3.96 -3.42 -5.05
C PHE A 28 4.87 -2.30 -4.53
N LYS A 29 5.22 -1.38 -5.42
CA LYS A 29 6.00 -0.17 -5.10
C LYS A 29 5.24 1.04 -5.62
N LEU A 30 5.25 2.13 -4.86
CA LEU A 30 4.76 3.41 -5.35
C LEU A 30 5.66 3.90 -6.51
N LEU A 31 5.03 4.26 -7.62
CA LEU A 31 5.72 4.79 -8.79
C LEU A 31 5.71 6.31 -8.74
N THR A 32 6.89 6.92 -8.84
CA THR A 32 7.10 8.38 -8.75
C THR A 32 6.12 9.17 -9.61
N ASN A 33 5.95 8.81 -10.88
CA ASN A 33 5.14 9.57 -11.84
C ASN A 33 3.62 9.32 -11.73
N TYR A 34 3.20 8.42 -10.85
CA TYR A 34 1.79 8.05 -10.65
C TYR A 34 1.32 8.26 -9.20
N SER A 35 2.23 8.63 -8.30
CA SER A 35 1.93 8.80 -6.88
C SER A 35 1.91 10.28 -6.54
N GLN A 36 0.87 10.73 -5.86
CA GLN A 36 0.74 12.12 -5.41
C GLN A 36 0.34 12.13 -3.94
N ALA A 37 0.91 13.09 -3.20
CA ALA A 37 0.50 13.41 -1.85
C ALA A 37 0.24 14.93 -1.77
N SER A 38 -0.90 15.27 -1.21
CA SER A 38 -1.33 16.65 -1.00
C SER A 38 -1.94 16.80 0.38
N PHE A 39 -1.98 18.03 0.85
CA PHE A 39 -2.66 18.40 2.08
C PHE A 39 -3.45 19.68 1.86
N ARG A 40 -4.53 19.83 2.60
CA ARG A 40 -5.35 21.03 2.62
C ARG A 40 -5.27 21.67 4.00
N SER A 41 -5.06 22.97 4.04
CA SER A 41 -5.10 23.77 5.26
C SER A 41 -6.25 24.76 5.15
N ASP A 42 -7.19 24.66 6.08
CA ASP A 42 -8.35 25.53 6.19
C ASP A 42 -8.13 26.52 7.34
N ALA A 43 -7.85 27.78 7.02
CA ALA A 43 -7.78 28.87 7.98
C ALA A 43 -8.90 29.90 7.72
N PRO A 44 -9.34 30.69 8.72
CA PRO A 44 -10.48 31.59 8.58
C PRO A 44 -10.37 32.62 7.44
N LEU A 45 -9.15 33.03 7.07
CA LEU A 45 -8.89 34.04 6.04
C LEU A 45 -8.27 33.47 4.76
N GLU A 46 -7.82 32.21 4.78
CA GLU A 46 -7.16 31.58 3.63
C GLU A 46 -7.33 30.06 3.69
N THR A 47 -7.73 29.48 2.55
CA THR A 47 -7.60 28.05 2.28
C THR A 47 -6.47 27.85 1.29
N PHE A 48 -5.56 26.93 1.57
CA PHE A 48 -4.55 26.54 0.60
C PHE A 48 -4.35 25.03 0.53
N VAL A 49 -3.85 24.58 -0.61
CA VAL A 49 -3.44 23.20 -0.85
C VAL A 49 -1.94 23.20 -1.05
N GLY A 50 -1.25 22.30 -0.38
CA GLY A 50 0.15 22.00 -0.68
C GLY A 50 0.33 20.59 -1.16
N THR A 51 1.47 20.34 -1.80
CA THR A 51 1.88 19.06 -2.34
C THR A 51 3.30 18.75 -1.91
N SER A 52 3.66 17.47 -1.93
CA SER A 52 5.07 17.09 -2.00
C SER A 52 5.46 16.89 -3.46
N ALA A 53 6.72 17.12 -3.80
CA ALA A 53 7.24 16.70 -5.09
C ALA A 53 7.09 15.18 -5.29
N LEU A 54 6.88 14.76 -6.54
CA LEU A 54 6.63 13.37 -6.91
C LEU A 54 7.78 12.46 -6.46
N GLU A 55 9.03 12.88 -6.66
CA GLU A 55 10.23 12.16 -6.22
C GLU A 55 10.40 12.08 -4.69
N GLY A 56 9.61 12.86 -3.95
CA GLY A 56 9.53 12.83 -2.50
C GLY A 56 8.65 11.70 -1.95
N ILE A 57 7.92 10.97 -2.79
CA ILE A 57 6.97 9.94 -2.34
C ILE A 57 7.58 8.56 -2.56
N GLN A 58 7.63 7.77 -1.49
CA GLN A 58 8.18 6.42 -1.50
C GLN A 58 7.22 5.49 -0.76
N GLY A 59 7.16 4.23 -1.17
CA GLY A 59 6.36 3.26 -0.45
C GLY A 59 6.38 1.88 -1.09
N THR A 60 6.02 0.90 -0.27
CA THR A 60 5.87 -0.49 -0.67
C THR A 60 4.60 -1.06 -0.05
N LEU A 61 4.01 -2.05 -0.72
CA LEU A 61 2.82 -2.75 -0.27
C LEU A 61 2.95 -4.23 -0.62
N ALA A 62 2.89 -5.10 0.37
CA ALA A 62 2.68 -6.53 0.20
C ALA A 62 1.17 -6.80 0.28
N LEU A 63 0.58 -7.38 -0.78
CA LEU A 63 -0.86 -7.62 -0.88
C LEU A 63 -1.14 -8.90 -1.67
N ASP A 64 -1.96 -9.78 -1.10
CA ASP A 64 -2.63 -10.88 -1.81
C ASP A 64 -4.04 -10.41 -2.24
N PRO A 65 -4.37 -10.34 -3.55
CA PRO A 65 -5.70 -9.97 -4.01
C PRO A 65 -6.81 -10.90 -3.52
N ALA A 66 -6.51 -12.16 -3.17
CA ALA A 66 -7.49 -13.08 -2.59
C ALA A 66 -7.75 -12.78 -1.10
N LYS A 67 -6.79 -12.12 -0.42
CA LYS A 67 -6.85 -11.76 1.01
C LYS A 67 -6.32 -10.34 1.25
N PRO A 68 -6.94 -9.31 0.66
CA PRO A 68 -6.42 -7.94 0.72
C PRO A 68 -6.44 -7.35 2.14
N GLN A 69 -7.22 -7.92 3.06
CA GLN A 69 -7.24 -7.54 4.48
C GLN A 69 -5.90 -7.77 5.21
N ASP A 70 -5.07 -8.70 4.70
CA ASP A 70 -3.78 -9.07 5.30
C ASP A 70 -2.63 -8.18 4.81
N ALA A 71 -2.93 -7.16 4.00
CA ALA A 71 -1.93 -6.31 3.38
C ALA A 71 -1.06 -5.56 4.40
N LYS A 72 0.23 -5.42 4.07
CA LYS A 72 1.22 -4.69 4.86
C LYS A 72 1.98 -3.74 3.97
N GLY A 73 2.22 -2.53 4.42
CA GLY A 73 2.90 -1.54 3.59
C GLY A 73 3.30 -0.32 4.38
N THR A 74 4.12 0.50 3.76
CA THR A 74 4.57 1.78 4.29
C THR A 74 4.56 2.81 3.18
N VAL A 75 4.18 4.03 3.53
CA VAL A 75 4.31 5.21 2.68
C VAL A 75 5.15 6.23 3.43
N LYS A 76 6.09 6.87 2.74
CA LYS A 76 6.91 7.96 3.26
C LYS A 76 6.89 9.12 2.27
N VAL A 77 6.68 10.32 2.80
CA VAL A 77 6.64 11.57 2.04
C VAL A 77 7.74 12.49 2.56
N ASP A 78 8.62 12.93 1.66
CA ASP A 78 9.71 13.85 1.95
C ASP A 78 9.19 15.28 2.03
N MET A 79 9.02 15.76 3.26
CA MET A 79 8.50 17.09 3.53
C MET A 79 9.52 18.19 3.31
N SER A 80 10.82 17.87 3.09
CA SER A 80 11.76 18.89 2.62
C SER A 80 11.39 19.44 1.23
N ARG A 81 10.57 18.70 0.48
CA ARG A 81 10.04 19.07 -0.84
C ARG A 81 8.60 19.57 -0.81
N VAL A 82 8.09 19.96 0.36
CA VAL A 82 6.76 20.55 0.46
C VAL A 82 6.69 21.83 -0.36
N SER A 83 5.59 21.99 -1.09
CA SER A 83 5.27 23.21 -1.79
C SER A 83 3.80 23.58 -1.71
N THR A 84 3.53 24.87 -1.54
CA THR A 84 2.21 25.51 -1.56
C THR A 84 2.09 26.49 -2.73
N GLY A 85 3.09 26.52 -3.62
CA GLY A 85 3.23 27.54 -4.66
C GLY A 85 3.72 28.89 -4.17
N ILE A 86 4.02 29.06 -2.86
CA ILE A 86 4.56 30.30 -2.28
C ILE A 86 5.86 29.99 -1.54
N GLU A 87 6.99 30.38 -2.13
CA GLU A 87 8.34 30.03 -1.62
C GLU A 87 8.55 30.40 -0.15
N LYS A 88 8.08 31.58 0.27
CA LYS A 88 8.19 32.02 1.67
C LYS A 88 7.42 31.09 2.62
N ARG A 89 6.20 30.70 2.25
CA ARG A 89 5.38 29.78 3.06
C ARG A 89 6.04 28.39 3.11
N ASP A 90 6.58 27.94 1.99
CA ASP A 90 7.25 26.65 1.90
C ASP A 90 8.50 26.63 2.80
N ALA A 91 9.28 27.72 2.81
CA ALA A 91 10.43 27.89 3.71
C ALA A 91 9.99 27.94 5.19
N ASP A 92 8.94 28.70 5.51
CA ASP A 92 8.40 28.78 6.87
C ASP A 92 7.92 27.40 7.34
N MET A 93 7.16 26.67 6.51
CA MET A 93 6.67 25.31 6.81
C MET A 93 7.78 24.30 7.08
N ARG A 94 8.91 24.39 6.37
CA ARG A 94 10.08 23.54 6.61
C ARG A 94 10.82 23.88 7.90
N GLY A 95 10.68 25.11 8.39
CA GLY A 95 11.38 25.63 9.56
C GLY A 95 10.99 25.00 10.89
N LYS A 96 11.78 25.29 11.92
CA LYS A 96 11.70 24.73 13.28
C LYS A 96 10.33 24.86 13.95
N ASN A 97 9.63 25.95 13.67
CA ASN A 97 8.31 26.25 14.23
C ASN A 97 7.20 25.34 13.70
N TYR A 98 7.45 24.66 12.57
CA TYR A 98 6.48 23.81 11.89
C TYR A 98 7.05 22.40 11.74
N LEU A 99 7.40 21.98 10.53
CA LEU A 99 7.80 20.60 10.22
C LEU A 99 9.24 20.30 10.66
N ASP A 100 10.11 21.31 10.74
CA ASP A 100 11.51 21.16 11.17
C ASP A 100 12.28 20.11 10.34
N THR A 101 12.21 20.23 9.01
CA THR A 101 12.67 19.19 8.07
C THR A 101 14.18 19.06 7.96
N GLU A 102 14.95 19.97 8.59
CA GLU A 102 16.40 19.85 8.74
C GLU A 102 16.79 18.73 9.72
N VAL A 103 15.89 18.39 10.67
CA VAL A 103 16.04 17.21 11.52
C VAL A 103 15.68 15.98 10.69
N GLU A 104 16.62 15.06 10.53
CA GLU A 104 16.48 13.89 9.64
C GLU A 104 15.24 13.05 9.97
N GLY A 105 14.91 12.88 11.26
CA GLY A 105 13.71 12.17 11.70
C GLY A 105 12.38 12.88 11.37
N ASN A 106 12.41 14.19 11.14
CA ASN A 106 11.24 15.01 10.81
C ASN A 106 11.06 15.23 9.31
N ARG A 107 12.11 14.96 8.52
CA ARG A 107 12.06 15.04 7.05
C ARG A 107 10.94 14.19 6.46
N TRP A 108 10.64 13.06 7.08
CA TRP A 108 9.66 12.09 6.59
C TRP A 108 8.36 12.20 7.36
N VAL A 109 7.26 12.34 6.63
CA VAL A 109 5.93 11.92 7.11
C VAL A 109 5.73 10.48 6.69
N THR A 110 5.42 9.60 7.64
CA THR A 110 5.26 8.16 7.37
C THR A 110 3.85 7.69 7.69
N PHE A 111 3.36 6.71 6.93
CA PHE A 111 2.13 5.99 7.22
C PHE A 111 2.40 4.49 7.12
N ASP A 112 2.31 3.80 8.25
CA ASP A 112 2.57 2.37 8.35
C ASP A 112 1.25 1.60 8.49
N VAL A 113 0.94 0.76 7.50
CA VAL A 113 -0.33 0.02 7.41
C VAL A 113 -0.34 -1.10 8.44
N GLN A 114 -1.32 -1.05 9.35
CA GLN A 114 -1.54 -2.08 10.36
C GLN A 114 -2.62 -3.07 9.96
N ARG A 115 -3.75 -2.57 9.43
CA ARG A 115 -4.92 -3.37 9.11
C ARG A 115 -5.73 -2.74 7.98
N VAL A 116 -6.29 -3.55 7.11
CA VAL A 116 -7.17 -3.10 6.02
C VAL A 116 -8.56 -3.70 6.21
N GLU A 117 -9.57 -2.83 6.27
CA GLU A 117 -10.99 -3.22 6.16
C GLU A 117 -11.40 -3.13 4.70
N ILE A 118 -11.66 -4.29 4.11
CA ILE A 118 -12.10 -4.39 2.72
C ILE A 118 -12.96 -5.64 2.57
N THR A 119 -13.97 -5.59 1.71
CA THR A 119 -14.92 -6.69 1.57
C THR A 119 -14.49 -7.65 0.47
N GLY A 120 -14.12 -8.86 0.85
CA GLY A 120 -13.84 -9.96 -0.06
C GLY A 120 -12.56 -9.78 -0.91
N PRO A 121 -12.33 -10.69 -1.86
CA PRO A 121 -11.16 -10.63 -2.74
C PRO A 121 -11.28 -9.49 -3.76
N LEU A 122 -10.14 -8.92 -4.14
CA LEU A 122 -10.05 -7.92 -5.21
C LEU A 122 -10.26 -8.57 -6.58
N GLN A 123 -11.12 -7.96 -7.39
CA GLN A 123 -11.34 -8.35 -8.77
C GLN A 123 -10.57 -7.41 -9.70
N PRO A 124 -9.86 -7.93 -10.72
CA PRO A 124 -9.16 -7.08 -11.68
C PRO A 124 -10.07 -6.03 -12.32
N GLY A 125 -9.63 -4.77 -12.33
CA GLY A 125 -10.35 -3.65 -12.94
C GLY A 125 -11.60 -3.17 -12.19
N LYS A 126 -11.89 -3.73 -11.00
CA LYS A 126 -13.02 -3.31 -10.16
C LYS A 126 -12.55 -2.47 -8.99
N GLU A 127 -13.14 -1.31 -8.82
CA GLU A 127 -12.98 -0.48 -7.63
C GLU A 127 -13.67 -1.10 -6.43
N THR A 128 -12.97 -1.11 -5.29
CA THR A 128 -13.48 -1.61 -4.02
C THR A 128 -13.14 -0.59 -2.92
N PRO A 129 -14.13 -0.08 -2.18
CA PRO A 129 -13.87 0.81 -1.05
C PRO A 129 -13.20 0.04 0.09
N ALA A 130 -12.33 0.72 0.83
CA ALA A 130 -11.62 0.17 1.98
C ALA A 130 -11.40 1.24 3.05
N LYS A 131 -11.17 0.80 4.29
CA LYS A 131 -10.59 1.63 5.35
C LYS A 131 -9.24 1.08 5.74
N VAL A 132 -8.23 1.94 5.73
CA VAL A 132 -6.85 1.57 6.04
C VAL A 132 -6.49 2.12 7.41
N HIS A 133 -6.28 1.23 8.36
CA HIS A 133 -5.81 1.56 9.70
C HIS A 133 -4.28 1.52 9.69
N GLY A 134 -3.67 2.60 10.17
CA GLY A 134 -2.23 2.69 10.25
C GLY A 134 -1.76 3.74 11.24
N VAL A 135 -0.45 3.80 11.40
CA VAL A 135 0.20 4.81 12.23
C VAL A 135 0.72 5.91 11.31
N LEU A 136 0.14 7.10 11.45
CA LEU A 136 0.65 8.31 10.81
C LEU A 136 1.69 8.93 11.73
N THR A 137 2.91 9.10 11.26
CA THR A 137 3.98 9.77 12.01
C THR A 137 4.34 11.08 11.32
N ILE A 138 4.13 12.19 12.02
CA ILE A 138 4.52 13.54 11.58
C ILE A 138 5.42 14.13 12.66
N LYS A 139 6.60 14.63 12.29
CA LYS A 139 7.57 15.21 13.24
C LYS A 139 7.84 14.28 14.43
N GLN A 140 8.06 12.99 14.12
CA GLN A 140 8.28 11.91 15.08
C GLN A 140 7.15 11.69 16.11
N LYS A 141 5.95 12.20 15.85
CA LYS A 141 4.76 11.99 16.69
C LYS A 141 3.84 10.97 16.02
N PRO A 142 3.81 9.71 16.49
CA PRO A 142 2.91 8.68 15.94
C PRO A 142 1.48 8.93 16.40
N VAL A 143 0.52 8.77 15.48
CA VAL A 143 -0.91 8.89 15.71
C VAL A 143 -1.64 7.78 14.96
N ASP A 144 -2.43 6.97 15.67
CA ASP A 144 -3.31 5.99 15.03
C ASP A 144 -4.36 6.71 14.19
N THR A 145 -4.43 6.37 12.91
CA THR A 145 -5.28 7.04 11.93
C THR A 145 -5.99 6.00 11.06
N VAL A 146 -7.22 6.33 10.66
CA VAL A 146 -8.00 5.56 9.70
C VAL A 146 -8.17 6.40 8.44
N ALA A 147 -7.66 5.91 7.31
CA ALA A 147 -7.80 6.55 6.01
C ALA A 147 -8.89 5.84 5.18
N ASP A 148 -9.79 6.60 4.59
CA ASP A 148 -10.68 6.08 3.55
C ASP A 148 -9.88 5.87 2.26
N ALA A 149 -10.07 4.71 1.62
CA ALA A 149 -9.36 4.33 0.41
C ALA A 149 -10.30 3.73 -0.63
N THR A 150 -9.95 3.86 -1.90
CA THR A 150 -10.55 3.12 -3.00
C THR A 150 -9.44 2.33 -3.69
N VAL A 151 -9.63 1.02 -3.79
CA VAL A 151 -8.61 0.10 -4.31
C VAL A 151 -9.10 -0.50 -5.62
N MET A 152 -8.27 -0.42 -6.66
CA MET A 152 -8.47 -1.12 -7.92
C MET A 152 -7.24 -1.97 -8.24
N TYR A 153 -7.42 -3.27 -8.34
CA TYR A 153 -6.35 -4.17 -8.75
C TYR A 153 -6.24 -4.19 -10.27
N ILE A 154 -5.08 -3.83 -10.82
CA ILE A 154 -4.79 -3.94 -12.25
C ILE A 154 -3.86 -5.14 -12.45
N LYS A 155 -4.37 -6.19 -13.10
CA LYS A 155 -3.56 -7.34 -13.47
C LYS A 155 -2.83 -7.03 -14.78
N LEU A 156 -1.52 -6.82 -14.67
CA LEU A 156 -0.65 -6.57 -15.82
C LEU A 156 -0.13 -7.88 -16.41
N ALA A 157 0.03 -7.91 -17.74
CA ALA A 157 0.81 -8.94 -18.41
C ALA A 157 2.31 -8.75 -18.13
N PRO A 158 3.15 -9.80 -18.17
CA PRO A 158 4.58 -9.71 -17.87
C PRO A 158 5.31 -8.61 -18.66
N GLU A 159 4.96 -8.43 -19.93
CA GLU A 159 5.55 -7.41 -20.80
C GLU A 159 5.25 -5.98 -20.32
N GLN A 160 4.06 -5.78 -19.75
CA GLN A 160 3.64 -4.49 -19.19
C GLN A 160 4.33 -4.20 -17.85
N VAL A 161 4.61 -5.23 -17.05
CA VAL A 161 5.37 -5.09 -15.80
C VAL A 161 6.79 -4.58 -16.09
N GLU A 162 7.45 -5.12 -17.12
CA GLU A 162 8.80 -4.66 -17.51
C GLU A 162 8.81 -3.20 -17.99
N GLN A 163 7.73 -2.74 -18.64
CA GLN A 163 7.60 -1.34 -19.06
C GLN A 163 7.48 -0.38 -17.87
N GLN A 164 6.89 -0.83 -16.76
CA GLN A 164 6.74 -0.01 -15.54
C GLN A 164 8.00 0.08 -14.67
N LYS A 165 9.04 -0.73 -14.96
CA LYS A 165 10.33 -0.65 -14.26
C LYS A 165 11.24 0.48 -14.76
N ARG A 166 10.89 1.10 -15.91
CA ARG A 166 11.68 2.14 -16.57
C ARG A 166 11.43 3.54 -16.00
#